data_AF-A0A353H0E1-F1
#
_entry.id   AF-A0A353H0E1-F1
#
_cell.length_a   1.000
_cell.length_b   1.000
_cell.length_c   1.000
_cell.angle_alpha   90.00
_cell.angle_beta   90.00
_cell.angle_gamma   90.00
#
_symmetry.space_group_name_H-M   'P 1'
#
loop_
_entity.id
_entity.type
_entity.pdbx_description
1 polymer ?
#
loop_
_entity_poly.entity_id
_entity_poly.type
_entity_poly.pdbx_seq_one_letter_code
_entity_poly.pdbx_strand_id
1 'polypeptide(L)'
;MTAAVQKSRLYFLLKQRHTRRKQKFEKSQRFFSRTARGLLALLLLVVFAVIFWAGWEYTRISAALPSVQELNLLLNRQNGELLSPTRIYDRSGKVLLAELGTPAAERKFLSLDAGAEDHISPQMVNTAVNFLEPDYWTDSGISLSQLTDPSPATIPERLVIDLLLSNEPASPIRALRMRLLASQAVHQYGKNQ
;
A
#
# COMPACT_ATOMS: atom_id res chain seq x y z
N MET A 1 -54.16 -37.91 -61.66
CA MET A 1 -53.32 -38.25 -60.48
C MET A 1 -51.95 -37.54 -60.45
N THR A 2 -51.74 -36.44 -61.20
CA THR A 2 -50.43 -35.80 -61.37
C THR A 2 -50.17 -34.61 -60.44
N ALA A 3 -51.22 -33.87 -60.03
CA ALA A 3 -51.09 -32.70 -59.17
C ALA A 3 -50.71 -33.03 -57.71
N ALA A 4 -51.13 -34.19 -57.18
CA ALA A 4 -50.85 -34.60 -55.81
C ALA A 4 -49.36 -34.94 -55.58
N VAL A 5 -48.73 -35.58 -56.56
CA VAL A 5 -47.30 -35.94 -56.53
C VAL A 5 -46.42 -34.69 -56.57
N GLN A 6 -46.82 -33.69 -57.34
CA GLN A 6 -46.06 -32.44 -57.50
C GLN A 6 -46.09 -31.57 -56.22
N LYS A 7 -47.25 -31.51 -55.54
CA LYS A 7 -47.38 -30.83 -54.23
C LYS A 7 -46.56 -31.51 -53.15
N SER A 8 -46.51 -32.85 -53.12
CA SER A 8 -45.69 -33.58 -52.15
C SER A 8 -44.19 -33.33 -52.34
N ARG A 9 -43.69 -33.31 -53.58
CA ARG A 9 -42.28 -33.00 -53.89
C ARG A 9 -41.90 -31.57 -53.51
N LEU A 10 -42.79 -30.60 -53.77
CA LEU A 10 -42.59 -29.21 -53.36
C LEU A 10 -42.51 -29.07 -51.83
N TYR A 11 -43.39 -29.77 -51.11
CA TYR A 11 -43.40 -29.79 -49.65
C TYR A 11 -42.10 -30.40 -49.08
N PHE A 12 -41.62 -31.50 -49.64
CA PHE A 12 -40.34 -32.10 -49.23
C PHE A 12 -39.15 -31.18 -49.51
N LEU A 13 -39.13 -30.48 -50.65
CA LEU A 13 -38.07 -29.52 -50.99
C LEU A 13 -38.07 -28.29 -50.05
N LEU A 14 -39.24 -27.73 -49.75
CA LEU A 14 -39.37 -26.60 -48.81
C LEU A 14 -38.98 -26.99 -47.39
N LYS A 15 -39.39 -28.18 -46.94
CA LYS A 15 -39.01 -28.74 -45.62
C LYS A 15 -37.50 -28.94 -45.52
N GLN A 16 -36.87 -29.45 -46.57
CA GLN A 16 -35.43 -29.71 -46.60
C GLN A 16 -34.58 -28.41 -46.57
N ARG A 17 -35.08 -27.32 -47.19
CA ARG A 17 -34.41 -26.00 -47.17
C ARG A 17 -34.50 -25.33 -45.80
N HIS A 18 -35.62 -25.50 -45.08
CA HIS A 18 -35.77 -25.01 -43.70
C HIS A 18 -34.87 -25.77 -42.72
N THR A 19 -34.73 -27.09 -42.84
CA THR A 19 -33.82 -27.88 -41.99
C THR A 19 -32.34 -27.53 -42.23
N ARG A 20 -31.93 -27.26 -43.47
CA ARG A 20 -30.54 -26.85 -43.78
C ARG A 20 -30.19 -25.46 -43.25
N ARG A 21 -31.14 -24.52 -43.20
CA ARG A 21 -30.95 -23.19 -42.58
C ARG A 21 -30.87 -23.29 -41.05
N LYS A 22 -31.73 -24.09 -40.40
CA LYS A 22 -31.64 -24.34 -38.94
C LYS A 22 -30.33 -25.05 -38.54
N GLN A 23 -29.88 -26.04 -39.31
CA GLN A 23 -28.62 -26.74 -39.03
C GLN A 23 -27.36 -25.87 -39.19
N LYS A 24 -27.34 -24.90 -40.12
CA LYS A 24 -26.23 -23.94 -40.25
C LYS A 24 -26.22 -22.93 -39.08
N PHE A 25 -27.38 -22.47 -38.61
CA PHE A 25 -27.48 -21.63 -37.42
C PHE A 25 -27.11 -22.38 -36.14
N GLU A 26 -27.54 -23.62 -35.96
CA GLU A 26 -27.17 -24.42 -34.78
C GLU A 26 -25.68 -24.78 -34.73
N LYS A 27 -25.03 -25.07 -35.86
CA LYS A 27 -23.57 -25.33 -35.88
C LYS A 27 -22.77 -24.06 -35.57
N SER A 28 -23.19 -22.90 -36.10
CA SER A 28 -22.60 -21.60 -35.78
C SER A 28 -22.80 -21.22 -34.31
N GLN A 29 -24.01 -21.44 -33.77
CA GLN A 29 -24.35 -21.18 -32.37
C GLN A 29 -23.60 -22.12 -31.40
N ARG A 30 -23.38 -23.39 -31.77
CA ARG A 30 -22.56 -24.32 -30.98
C ARG A 30 -21.09 -23.93 -30.97
N PHE A 31 -20.53 -23.50 -32.11
CA PHE A 31 -19.14 -23.03 -32.18
C PHE A 31 -18.96 -21.71 -31.44
N PHE A 32 -19.86 -20.74 -31.64
CA PHE A 32 -19.90 -19.47 -30.92
C PHE A 32 -20.09 -19.67 -29.41
N SER A 33 -20.88 -20.67 -28.99
CA SER A 33 -21.01 -21.01 -27.56
C SER A 33 -19.75 -21.63 -26.97
N ARG A 34 -18.92 -22.31 -27.75
CA ARG A 34 -17.66 -22.91 -27.28
C ARG A 34 -16.54 -21.87 -27.21
N THR A 35 -16.45 -20.99 -28.20
CA THR A 35 -15.51 -19.85 -28.16
C THR A 35 -15.88 -18.86 -27.07
N ALA A 36 -17.17 -18.53 -26.89
CA ALA A 36 -17.63 -17.69 -25.79
C ALA A 36 -17.35 -18.30 -24.42
N ARG A 37 -17.56 -19.61 -24.25
CA ARG A 37 -17.19 -20.33 -23.02
C ARG A 37 -15.67 -20.34 -22.79
N GLY A 38 -14.88 -20.50 -23.85
CA GLY A 38 -13.41 -20.43 -23.77
C GLY A 38 -12.92 -19.04 -23.34
N LEU A 39 -13.48 -17.99 -23.94
CA LEU A 39 -13.18 -16.60 -23.55
C LEU A 39 -13.59 -16.29 -22.11
N LEU A 40 -14.77 -16.76 -21.69
CA LEU A 40 -15.24 -16.59 -20.31
C LEU A 40 -14.36 -17.36 -19.32
N ALA A 41 -13.97 -18.60 -19.64
CA ALA A 41 -13.05 -19.38 -18.81
C ALA A 41 -11.66 -18.70 -18.73
N LEU A 42 -11.15 -18.14 -19.83
CA LEU A 42 -9.90 -17.40 -19.85
C LEU A 42 -9.99 -16.11 -19.02
N LEU A 43 -11.10 -15.37 -19.13
CA LEU A 43 -11.33 -14.18 -18.32
C LEU A 43 -11.35 -14.53 -16.83
N LEU A 44 -12.08 -15.59 -16.44
CA LEU A 44 -12.11 -16.05 -15.05
C LEU A 44 -10.72 -16.48 -14.56
N LEU A 45 -9.93 -17.15 -15.41
CA LEU A 45 -8.56 -17.54 -15.07
C LEU A 45 -7.66 -16.31 -14.86
N VAL A 46 -7.77 -15.30 -15.73
CA VAL A 46 -7.05 -14.02 -15.56
C VAL A 46 -7.46 -13.32 -14.27
N VAL A 47 -8.75 -13.22 -13.98
CA VAL A 47 -9.24 -12.61 -12.73
C VAL A 47 -8.71 -13.37 -11.51
N PHE A 48 -8.75 -14.70 -11.54
CA PHE A 48 -8.21 -15.53 -10.46
C PHE A 48 -6.70 -15.31 -10.29
N ALA A 49 -5.94 -15.26 -11.38
CA ALA A 49 -4.51 -14.99 -11.36
C ALA A 49 -4.19 -13.59 -10.79
N VAL A 50 -4.98 -12.57 -11.14
CA VAL A 50 -4.83 -11.20 -10.61
C VAL A 50 -5.11 -11.17 -9.10
N ILE A 51 -6.19 -11.79 -8.63
CA ILE A 51 -6.51 -11.85 -7.19
C ILE A 51 -5.41 -12.59 -6.43
N PHE A 52 -4.96 -13.73 -6.96
CA PHE A 52 -3.89 -14.52 -6.35
C PHE A 52 -2.57 -13.72 -6.27
N TRP A 53 -2.19 -13.07 -7.37
CA TRP A 53 -1.01 -12.22 -7.44
C TRP A 53 -1.10 -11.03 -6.47
N ALA A 54 -2.24 -10.35 -6.41
CA ALA A 54 -2.47 -9.26 -5.48
C ALA A 54 -2.39 -9.71 -4.01
N GLY A 55 -2.99 -10.86 -3.67
CA GLY A 55 -2.88 -11.45 -2.34
C GLY A 55 -1.43 -11.77 -1.96
N TRP A 56 -0.67 -12.32 -2.91
CA TRP A 56 0.75 -12.59 -2.70
C TRP A 56 1.55 -11.30 -2.44
N GLU A 57 1.37 -10.26 -3.26
CA GLU A 57 2.05 -8.97 -3.05
C GLU A 57 1.64 -8.30 -1.74
N TYR A 58 0.36 -8.40 -1.36
CA TYR A 58 -0.13 -7.87 -0.09
C TYR A 58 0.62 -8.47 1.11
N THR A 59 0.92 -9.78 1.09
CA THR A 59 1.73 -10.40 2.14
C THR A 59 3.14 -9.83 2.18
N ARG A 60 3.76 -9.54 1.03
CA ARG A 60 5.10 -8.93 1.02
C ARG A 60 5.11 -7.54 1.61
N ILE A 61 4.05 -6.75 1.41
CA ILE A 61 3.98 -5.38 1.94
C ILE A 61 3.65 -5.39 3.44
N SER A 62 2.73 -6.24 3.89
CA SER A 62 2.22 -6.24 5.28
C SER A 62 2.98 -7.17 6.24
N ALA A 63 3.72 -8.16 5.75
CA ALA A 63 4.43 -9.08 6.60
C ALA A 63 5.53 -8.38 7.40
N ALA A 64 5.53 -8.60 8.72
CA ALA A 64 6.51 -8.03 9.65
C ALA A 64 6.56 -6.48 9.63
N LEU A 65 5.47 -5.82 9.26
CA LEU A 65 5.39 -4.37 9.35
C LEU A 65 5.39 -3.94 10.84
N PRO A 66 6.28 -3.02 11.25
CA PRO A 66 6.29 -2.52 12.61
C PRO A 66 4.99 -1.78 12.93
N SER A 67 4.64 -1.73 14.21
CA SER A 67 3.46 -1.02 14.64
C SER A 67 3.77 0.48 14.78
N VAL A 68 2.85 1.36 14.36
CA VAL A 68 3.01 2.81 14.52
C VAL A 68 3.11 3.21 16.00
N GLN A 69 2.60 2.38 16.91
CA GLN A 69 2.72 2.54 18.36
C GLN A 69 4.18 2.48 18.86
N GLU A 70 5.11 1.87 18.11
CA GLU A 70 6.53 1.91 18.42
C GLU A 70 7.08 3.34 18.42
N LEU A 71 6.51 4.25 17.63
CA LEU A 71 6.85 5.67 17.69
C LEU A 71 6.61 6.24 19.09
N ASN A 72 5.54 5.83 19.78
CA ASN A 72 5.31 6.28 21.15
C ASN A 72 6.34 5.67 22.12
N LEU A 73 6.79 4.43 21.92
CA LEU A 73 7.86 3.85 22.77
C LEU A 73 9.17 4.64 22.62
N LEU A 74 9.48 5.11 21.41
CA LEU A 74 10.70 5.87 21.14
C LEU A 74 10.58 7.35 21.55
N LEU A 75 9.47 8.00 21.21
CA LEU A 75 9.27 9.45 21.25
C LEU A 75 8.41 9.95 22.42
N ASN A 76 8.03 9.08 23.36
CA ASN A 76 7.25 9.55 24.52
C ASN A 76 8.01 10.61 25.30
N ARG A 77 7.34 11.74 25.59
CA ARG A 77 7.96 12.88 26.26
C ARG A 77 8.46 12.58 27.69
N GLN A 78 7.83 11.63 28.38
CA GLN A 78 8.13 11.31 29.77
C GLN A 78 9.05 10.09 29.91
N ASN A 79 8.84 9.06 29.09
CA ASN A 79 9.53 7.78 29.24
C ASN A 79 9.98 7.15 27.91
N GLY A 80 10.12 7.96 26.85
CA GLY A 80 10.55 7.48 25.54
C GLY A 80 11.99 7.02 25.57
N GLU A 81 12.30 5.95 24.83
CA GLU A 81 13.65 5.38 24.77
C GLU A 81 14.69 6.40 24.28
N LEU A 82 14.28 7.35 23.42
CA LEU A 82 15.19 8.36 22.87
C LEU A 82 15.65 9.39 23.91
N LEU A 83 14.96 9.53 25.05
CA LEU A 83 15.44 10.34 26.18
C LEU A 83 16.70 9.75 26.81
N SER A 84 16.85 8.42 26.73
CA SER A 84 18.00 7.74 27.29
C SER A 84 19.19 7.81 26.34
N PRO A 85 20.40 8.06 26.86
CA PRO A 85 21.62 7.97 26.07
C PRO A 85 21.89 6.51 25.67
N THR A 86 22.68 6.33 24.62
CA THR A 86 22.99 4.97 24.14
C THR A 86 23.97 4.31 25.11
N ARG A 87 23.57 3.19 25.70
CA ARG A 87 24.38 2.45 26.68
C ARG A 87 24.93 1.17 26.08
N ILE A 88 26.23 0.97 26.19
CA ILE A 88 26.96 -0.22 25.73
C ILE A 88 27.29 -1.07 26.95
N TYR A 89 26.83 -2.32 26.95
CA TYR A 89 27.09 -3.27 28.02
C TYR A 89 28.08 -4.35 27.56
N ASP A 90 28.75 -4.99 28.52
CA ASP A 90 29.55 -6.20 28.31
C ASP A 90 28.69 -7.38 27.81
N ARG A 91 29.32 -8.46 27.33
CA ARG A 91 28.65 -9.69 26.88
C ARG A 91 27.67 -10.28 27.90
N SER A 92 27.89 -10.00 29.19
CA SER A 92 27.01 -10.41 30.28
C SER A 92 25.70 -9.60 30.36
N GLY A 93 25.62 -8.46 29.69
CA GLY A 93 24.51 -7.49 29.76
C GLY A 93 24.42 -6.74 31.10
N LYS A 94 25.34 -7.00 32.04
CA LYS A 94 25.26 -6.47 33.42
C LYS A 94 26.20 -5.31 33.69
N VAL A 95 27.35 -5.27 33.01
CA VAL A 95 28.37 -4.25 33.24
C VAL A 95 28.25 -3.20 32.14
N LEU A 96 27.95 -1.94 32.52
CA LEU A 96 27.98 -0.80 31.61
C LEU A 96 29.44 -0.50 31.23
N LEU A 97 29.77 -0.63 29.95
CA LEU A 97 31.12 -0.36 29.41
C LEU A 97 31.26 1.08 28.96
N ALA A 98 30.23 1.63 28.32
CA ALA A 98 30.25 2.99 27.83
C ALA A 98 28.85 3.57 27.73
N GLU A 99 28.74 4.89 27.89
CA GLU A 99 27.54 5.65 27.58
C GLU A 99 27.90 6.67 26.49
N LEU A 100 27.24 6.58 25.35
CA LEU A 100 27.40 7.49 24.23
C LEU A 100 26.36 8.60 24.35
N GLY A 101 26.85 9.79 24.67
CA GLY A 101 26.07 11.01 24.85
C GLY A 101 26.97 12.14 25.31
N THR A 102 26.43 13.34 25.39
CA THR A 102 27.15 14.46 25.99
C THR A 102 27.06 14.32 27.51
N PRO A 103 28.19 14.19 28.22
CA PRO A 103 28.17 14.11 29.68
C PRO A 103 27.48 15.36 30.25
N ALA A 104 26.50 15.17 31.13
CA ALA A 104 25.70 16.21 31.79
C ALA A 104 24.65 16.96 30.94
N ALA A 105 24.44 16.63 29.66
CA ALA A 105 23.31 17.18 28.91
C ALA A 105 22.10 16.24 28.97
N GLU A 106 21.04 16.67 29.65
CA GLU A 106 19.77 15.95 29.65
C GLU A 106 19.10 16.09 28.29
N ARG A 107 18.73 14.96 27.67
CA ARG A 107 17.95 14.99 26.43
C ARG A 107 16.50 15.28 26.77
N LYS A 108 15.92 16.27 26.11
CA LYS A 108 14.56 16.72 26.39
C LYS A 108 13.76 16.89 25.09
N PHE A 109 12.49 16.48 25.12
CA PHE A 109 11.56 16.79 24.05
C PHE A 109 10.98 18.19 24.24
N LEU A 110 11.02 18.99 23.18
CA LEU A 110 10.42 20.33 23.16
C LEU A 110 9.00 20.25 22.59
N SER A 111 8.07 20.95 23.23
CA SER A 111 6.68 21.08 22.79
C SER A 111 6.56 22.08 21.65
N LEU A 112 5.65 21.84 20.70
CA LEU A 112 5.27 22.83 19.69
C LEU A 112 4.27 23.87 20.23
N ASP A 113 3.65 23.60 21.38
CA ASP A 113 2.72 24.53 22.04
C ASP A 113 3.49 25.66 22.72
N ALA A 114 3.30 26.89 22.25
CA ALA A 114 3.93 28.09 22.79
C ALA A 114 3.53 28.41 24.25
N GLY A 115 2.44 27.82 24.75
CA GLY A 115 2.03 27.95 26.15
C GLY A 115 2.76 27.03 27.12
N ALA A 116 3.51 26.04 26.62
CA ALA A 116 4.26 25.10 27.46
C ALA A 116 5.59 25.70 27.94
N GLU A 117 6.07 25.31 29.14
CA GLU A 117 7.38 25.78 29.63
C GLU A 117 8.53 25.40 28.70
N ASP A 118 8.51 24.16 28.19
CA ASP A 118 9.57 23.61 27.33
C ASP A 118 9.18 23.64 25.86
N HIS A 119 8.90 24.82 25.32
CA HIS A 119 8.49 24.96 23.93
C HIS A 119 9.65 25.33 23.00
N ILE A 120 9.53 24.93 21.74
CA ILE A 120 10.35 25.46 20.66
C ILE A 120 9.69 26.72 20.09
N SER A 121 10.50 27.70 19.68
CA SER A 121 10.00 28.93 19.05
C SER A 121 9.10 28.61 17.85
N PRO A 122 7.86 29.14 17.78
CA PRO A 122 6.97 28.92 16.65
C PRO A 122 7.56 29.38 15.31
N GLN A 123 8.39 30.42 15.33
CA GLN A 123 9.09 30.92 14.16
C GLN A 123 10.08 29.88 13.63
N MET A 124 10.84 29.23 14.52
CA MET A 124 11.77 28.17 14.14
C MET A 124 11.05 26.96 13.54
N VAL A 125 9.92 26.56 14.14
CA VAL A 125 9.07 25.48 13.60
C VAL A 125 8.58 25.83 12.20
N ASN A 126 8.00 27.02 12.02
CA ASN A 126 7.50 27.46 10.73
C ASN A 126 8.60 27.55 9.67
N THR A 127 9.79 28.04 10.02
CA THR A 127 10.93 28.08 9.10
C THR A 127 11.39 26.68 8.72
N ALA A 128 11.52 25.77 9.69
CA ALA A 128 11.94 24.39 9.44
C ALA A 128 10.92 23.63 8.59
N VAL A 129 9.62 23.72 8.93
CA VAL A 129 8.55 23.10 8.16
C VAL A 129 8.52 23.66 6.74
N ASN A 130 8.52 24.98 6.56
CA ASN A 130 8.50 25.59 5.22
C ASN A 130 9.76 25.27 4.40
N PHE A 131 10.89 25.01 5.05
CA PHE A 131 12.12 24.61 4.38
C PHE A 131 12.09 23.14 3.93
N LEU A 132 11.54 22.25 4.77
CA LEU A 132 11.50 20.82 4.51
C LEU A 132 10.31 20.41 3.62
N GLU A 133 9.13 20.95 3.91
CA GLU A 133 7.86 20.60 3.27
C GLU A 133 6.89 21.81 3.34
N PRO A 134 6.91 22.72 2.35
CA PRO A 134 6.07 23.94 2.34
C PRO A 134 4.57 23.67 2.50
N ASP A 135 4.09 22.56 1.92
CA ASP A 135 2.67 22.18 1.91
C ASP A 135 2.31 21.24 3.07
N TYR A 136 3.18 21.08 4.07
CA TYR A 136 3.03 20.12 5.17
C TYR A 136 1.66 20.18 5.85
N TRP A 137 1.12 21.38 6.07
CA TRP A 137 -0.14 21.57 6.79
C TRP A 137 -1.36 21.16 5.98
N THR A 138 -1.31 21.30 4.64
CA THR A 138 -2.43 21.04 3.74
C THR A 138 -2.39 19.66 3.10
N ASP A 139 -1.21 19.06 2.95
CA ASP A 139 -1.05 17.76 2.31
C ASP A 139 -1.53 16.58 3.17
N SER A 140 -1.70 15.40 2.59
CA SER A 140 -2.04 14.17 3.31
C SER A 140 -0.92 13.61 4.19
N GLY A 141 0.31 14.12 4.04
CA GLY A 141 1.51 13.62 4.72
C GLY A 141 2.19 12.46 3.97
N ILE A 142 1.73 12.14 2.75
CA ILE A 142 2.30 11.12 1.86
C ILE A 142 2.38 11.62 0.42
N SER A 143 3.43 11.23 -0.29
CA SER A 143 3.58 11.53 -1.72
C SER A 143 2.97 10.43 -2.58
N LEU A 144 1.82 10.73 -3.20
CA LEU A 144 1.15 9.83 -4.15
C LEU A 144 1.76 9.84 -5.56
N SER A 145 2.56 10.86 -5.90
CA SER A 145 3.22 10.95 -7.20
C SER A 145 4.44 10.02 -7.31
N GLN A 146 5.02 9.62 -6.16
CA GLN A 146 6.26 8.85 -6.09
C GLN A 146 6.11 7.51 -5.35
N LEU A 147 4.97 6.81 -5.50
CA LEU A 147 4.60 5.62 -4.71
C LEU A 147 5.69 4.54 -4.55
N THR A 148 6.52 4.33 -5.58
CA THR A 148 7.57 3.31 -5.60
C THR A 148 8.97 3.85 -5.36
N ASP A 149 9.13 5.17 -5.19
CA ASP A 149 10.41 5.78 -4.84
C ASP A 149 10.72 5.48 -3.38
N PRO A 150 11.85 4.80 -3.08
CA PRO A 150 12.26 4.49 -1.71
C PRO A 150 12.71 5.71 -0.91
N SER A 151 12.81 6.89 -1.53
CA SER A 151 13.18 8.14 -0.87
C SER A 151 11.94 8.83 -0.25
N PRO A 152 12.04 9.35 0.98
CA PRO A 152 10.95 10.11 1.60
C PRO A 152 10.82 11.49 0.95
N ALA A 153 9.59 11.88 0.63
CA ALA A 153 9.24 13.19 0.12
C ALA A 153 8.66 14.11 1.21
N THR A 154 8.01 13.53 2.24
CA THR A 154 7.36 14.27 3.32
C THR A 154 8.05 14.06 4.67
N ILE A 155 7.79 14.94 5.63
CA ILE A 155 8.26 14.85 7.02
C ILE A 155 7.77 13.55 7.68
N PRO A 156 6.48 13.14 7.58
CA PRO A 156 6.02 11.87 8.15
C PRO A 156 6.68 10.64 7.50
N GLU A 157 6.90 10.67 6.18
CA GLU A 157 7.63 9.61 5.48
C GLU A 157 9.07 9.50 6.00
N ARG A 158 9.75 10.64 6.19
CA ARG A 158 11.10 10.70 6.77
C ARG A 158 11.14 10.20 8.22
N LEU A 159 10.15 10.56 9.03
CA LEU A 159 10.08 10.09 10.42
C LEU A 159 10.01 8.56 10.48
N VAL A 160 9.11 7.96 9.69
CA VAL A 160 8.90 6.51 9.66
C VAL A 160 10.09 5.77 9.08
N ILE A 161 10.70 6.28 8.01
CA ILE A 161 11.84 5.60 7.37
C ILE A 161 13.05 5.55 8.31
N ASP A 162 13.27 6.62 9.07
CA ASP A 162 14.42 6.75 9.98
C ASP A 162 14.21 5.99 11.29
N LEU A 163 12.98 5.91 11.80
CA LEU A 163 12.70 5.30 13.10
C LEU A 163 12.18 3.86 13.00
N LEU A 164 11.28 3.56 12.06
CA LEU A 164 10.60 2.26 11.98
C LEU A 164 11.21 1.34 10.91
N LEU A 165 11.67 1.91 9.78
CA LEU A 165 12.18 1.14 8.64
C LEU A 165 13.69 1.28 8.44
N SER A 166 14.44 1.63 9.48
CA SER A 166 15.89 1.89 9.43
C SER A 166 16.70 0.65 9.03
N ASN A 167 16.23 -0.54 9.41
CA ASN A 167 16.87 -1.82 9.11
C ASN A 167 16.47 -2.41 7.75
N GLU A 168 15.58 -1.76 6.99
CA GLU A 168 15.14 -2.24 5.68
C GLU A 168 15.95 -1.61 4.53
N PRO A 169 16.41 -2.40 3.54
CA PRO A 169 17.09 -1.85 2.38
C PRO A 169 16.13 -1.07 1.47
N ALA A 170 16.66 -0.07 0.76
CA ALA A 170 15.90 0.71 -0.21
C ALA A 170 15.29 -0.21 -1.29
N SER A 171 13.96 -0.20 -1.38
CA SER A 171 13.20 -1.01 -2.35
C SER A 171 11.83 -0.39 -2.61
N PRO A 172 11.17 -0.72 -3.73
CA PRO A 172 9.79 -0.30 -3.99
C PRO A 172 8.79 -0.80 -2.93
N ILE A 173 9.07 -1.93 -2.29
CA ILE A 173 8.24 -2.45 -1.19
C ILE A 173 8.38 -1.56 0.05
N ARG A 174 9.62 -1.19 0.42
CA ARG A 174 9.89 -0.25 1.52
C ARG A 174 9.23 1.10 1.26
N ALA A 175 9.22 1.58 0.01
CA ALA A 175 8.54 2.81 -0.40
C ALA A 175 7.03 2.78 -0.11
N LEU A 176 6.37 1.66 -0.40
CA LEU A 176 4.94 1.48 -0.11
C LEU A 176 4.67 1.34 1.40
N ARG A 177 5.53 0.60 2.12
CA ARG A 177 5.46 0.45 3.59
C ARG A 177 5.59 1.78 4.30
N MET A 178 6.56 2.59 3.90
CA MET A 178 6.81 3.94 4.42
C MET A 178 5.55 4.79 4.31
N ARG A 179 4.91 4.85 3.14
CA ARG A 179 3.68 5.63 2.92
C ARG A 179 2.51 5.14 3.74
N LEU A 180 2.34 3.82 3.84
CA LEU A 180 1.28 3.23 4.67
C LEU A 180 1.45 3.61 6.15
N LEU A 181 2.68 3.45 6.67
CA LEU A 181 3.00 3.79 8.06
C LEU A 181 2.94 5.30 8.32
N ALA A 182 3.41 6.12 7.39
CA ALA A 182 3.34 7.59 7.49
C ALA A 182 1.88 8.07 7.54
N SER A 183 1.02 7.53 6.67
CA SER A 183 -0.42 7.81 6.70
C SER A 183 -1.05 7.38 8.02
N GLN A 184 -0.71 6.21 8.54
CA GLN A 184 -1.18 5.73 9.84
C GLN A 184 -0.70 6.61 11.00
N ALA A 185 0.56 7.07 10.98
CA ALA A 185 1.12 7.97 11.98
C ALA A 185 0.39 9.31 12.01
N VAL A 186 0.17 9.93 10.84
CA VAL A 186 -0.59 11.19 10.74
C VAL A 186 -2.03 11.00 11.21
N HIS A 187 -2.68 9.87 10.88
CA HIS A 187 -4.04 9.59 11.35
C HIS A 187 -4.11 9.36 12.87
N GLN A 188 -3.10 8.71 13.46
CA GLN A 188 -3.10 8.32 14.87
C GLN A 188 -2.68 9.48 15.80
N TYR A 189 -1.68 10.27 15.41
CA TYR A 189 -1.07 11.30 16.26
C TYR A 189 -1.36 12.73 15.78
N GLY A 190 -1.74 12.90 14.52
CA GLY A 190 -1.87 14.22 13.89
C GLY A 190 -0.53 14.82 13.49
N LYS A 191 -0.56 16.02 12.91
CA LYS A 191 0.62 16.72 12.38
C LYS A 191 1.39 17.57 13.41
N ASN A 192 0.81 17.76 14.60
CA ASN A 192 1.37 18.62 15.65
C ASN A 192 2.17 17.84 16.71
N GLN A 193 2.21 16.52 16.59
CA GLN A 193 2.83 15.61 17.55
C GLN A 193 3.98 14.86 16.88
#